data_AF-A0A6P2J5L8-F1
#
_entry.id   AF-A0A6P2J5L8-F1
#
_cell.length_a   1.000
_cell.length_b   1.000
_cell.length_c   1.000
_cell.angle_alpha   90.00
_cell.angle_beta   90.00
_cell.angle_gamma   90.00
#
_symmetry.space_group_name_H-M   'P 1'
#
loop_
_entity.id
_entity.type
_entity.pdbx_description
1 polymer ?
#
loop_
_entity_poly.entity_id
_entity_poly.type
_entity_poly.pdbx_seq_one_letter_code
_entity_poly.pdbx_strand_id
1 'polypeptide(L)'
;MNNNHQRAMRAGRIAVLGAIICMAMGTAVVHAQQGTAPAASDVDRSTRAWLSMQRDNRAAAPVQPMLGDVASLVYQRYLDSFKNKIPQSMMSTLGSSSGGMSGSGQSAQ
;
A
#
# COMPACT_ATOMS: atom_id res chain seq x y z
N MET A 1 12.20 92.66 -10.08
CA MET A 1 12.29 91.49 -10.98
C MET A 1 13.21 90.43 -10.36
N ASN A 2 12.74 89.58 -9.42
CA ASN A 2 13.55 88.45 -8.91
C ASN A 2 12.74 87.34 -8.18
N ASN A 3 11.61 86.87 -8.74
CA ASN A 3 10.78 85.82 -8.11
C ASN A 3 10.98 84.40 -8.70
N ASN A 4 11.84 84.25 -9.71
CA ASN A 4 11.98 83.00 -10.47
C ASN A 4 12.99 82.01 -9.84
N HIS A 5 14.03 82.50 -9.16
CA HIS A 5 15.06 81.64 -8.54
C HIS A 5 14.54 80.87 -7.31
N GLN A 6 13.54 81.39 -6.61
CA GLN A 6 12.95 80.80 -5.41
C GLN A 6 12.08 79.56 -5.73
N ARG A 7 11.52 79.49 -6.95
CA ARG A 7 10.63 78.41 -7.39
C ARG A 7 11.41 77.17 -7.82
N ALA A 8 12.56 77.36 -8.46
CA ALA A 8 13.45 76.29 -8.88
C ALA A 8 14.06 75.51 -7.69
N MET A 9 14.47 76.23 -6.62
CA MET A 9 15.03 75.60 -5.42
C MET A 9 14.02 74.81 -4.58
N ARG A 10 12.73 75.14 -4.64
CA ARG A 10 11.67 74.40 -3.91
C ARG A 10 11.26 73.11 -4.62
N ALA A 11 11.29 73.08 -5.95
CA ALA A 11 10.96 71.90 -6.75
C ALA A 11 11.98 70.76 -6.59
N GLY A 12 13.28 71.07 -6.46
CA GLY A 12 14.33 70.06 -6.29
C GLY A 12 14.30 69.33 -4.95
N ARG A 13 13.82 69.97 -3.87
CA ARG A 13 13.79 69.37 -2.52
C ARG A 13 12.62 68.39 -2.31
N ILE A 14 11.54 68.54 -3.07
CA ILE A 14 10.36 67.65 -2.99
C ILE A 14 10.63 66.34 -3.75
N ALA A 15 11.43 66.38 -4.82
CA ALA A 15 11.80 65.18 -5.58
C ALA A 15 12.73 64.20 -4.82
N VAL A 16 13.52 64.69 -3.86
CA VAL A 16 14.47 63.86 -3.09
C VAL A 16 13.79 63.07 -1.96
N LEU A 17 12.63 63.49 -1.47
CA LEU A 17 11.89 62.81 -0.39
C LEU A 17 11.00 61.65 -0.89
N GLY A 18 10.70 61.57 -2.20
CA GLY A 18 9.87 60.51 -2.78
C GLY A 18 10.59 59.18 -3.03
N ALA A 19 11.93 59.17 -3.07
CA ALA A 19 12.72 57.99 -3.42
C ALA A 19 13.03 57.04 -2.25
N ILE A 20 12.69 57.39 -1.01
CA ILE A 20 13.05 56.63 0.21
C ILE A 20 11.97 55.60 0.62
N ILE A 21 10.79 55.60 -0.02
CA ILE A 21 9.65 54.75 0.36
C ILE A 21 9.63 53.37 -0.33
N CYS A 22 10.50 53.10 -1.32
CA CYS A 22 10.45 51.85 -2.10
C CYS A 22 11.28 50.67 -1.56
N MET A 23 11.89 50.76 -0.38
CA MET A 23 12.87 49.75 0.08
C MET A 23 12.56 49.19 1.47
N ALA A 24 11.31 48.82 1.73
CA ALA A 24 10.92 48.09 2.93
C ALA A 24 10.15 46.80 2.57
N MET A 25 10.93 45.73 2.44
CA MET A 25 10.61 44.41 2.97
C MET A 25 9.43 43.66 2.33
N GLY A 26 9.66 43.12 1.13
CA GLY A 26 9.08 41.83 0.78
C GLY A 26 9.77 40.73 1.58
N THR A 27 9.21 40.34 2.73
CA THR A 27 9.66 39.13 3.44
C THR A 27 9.19 37.93 2.64
N ALA A 28 10.16 37.19 2.10
CA ALA A 28 9.97 35.93 1.40
C ALA A 28 9.05 34.99 2.20
N VAL A 29 8.02 34.47 1.55
CA VAL A 29 7.35 33.26 2.00
C VAL A 29 8.33 32.10 1.86
N VAL A 30 9.09 31.83 2.93
CA VAL A 30 9.81 30.56 3.06
C VAL A 30 8.74 29.52 3.34
N HIS A 31 8.25 28.86 2.28
CA HIS A 31 7.67 27.55 2.46
C HIS A 31 8.80 26.67 2.98
N ALA A 32 8.79 26.38 4.27
CA ALA A 32 9.53 25.25 4.81
C ALA A 32 9.06 24.04 3.99
N GLN A 33 9.91 23.59 3.07
CA GLN A 33 9.74 22.32 2.40
C GLN A 33 9.78 21.31 3.55
N GLN A 34 8.60 20.93 4.05
CA GLN A 34 8.44 19.77 4.92
C GLN A 34 9.07 18.64 4.12
N GLY A 35 10.32 18.33 4.46
CA GLY A 35 10.99 17.17 3.93
C GLY A 35 10.03 16.04 4.24
N THR A 36 9.44 15.48 3.19
CA THR A 36 8.65 14.27 3.28
C THR A 36 9.57 13.28 3.98
N ALA A 37 9.34 13.06 5.28
CA ALA A 37 9.95 11.95 5.98
C ALA A 37 9.71 10.72 5.08
N PRO A 38 10.71 9.84 4.89
CA PRO A 38 10.53 8.67 4.04
C PRO A 38 9.22 8.02 4.41
N ALA A 39 8.30 7.93 3.44
CA ALA A 39 6.94 7.48 3.71
C ALA A 39 7.05 6.16 4.47
N ALA A 40 6.48 6.12 5.67
CA ALA A 40 6.48 4.90 6.47
C ALA A 40 5.93 3.76 5.60
N SER A 41 6.60 2.60 5.63
CA SER A 41 6.21 1.43 4.82
C SER A 41 4.72 1.14 4.98
N ASP A 42 4.00 1.01 3.88
CA ASP A 42 2.54 0.73 3.87
C ASP A 42 2.22 -0.70 4.36
N VAL A 43 3.22 -1.49 4.77
CA VAL A 43 3.05 -2.88 5.20
C VAL A 43 2.14 -3.02 6.42
N ASP A 44 2.29 -2.23 7.49
CA ASP A 44 1.41 -2.36 8.67
C ASP A 44 -0.03 -2.01 8.33
N ARG A 45 -0.24 -0.86 7.67
CA ARG A 45 -1.57 -0.37 7.29
C ARG A 45 -2.25 -1.32 6.31
N SER A 46 -1.54 -1.75 5.26
CA SER A 46 -2.07 -2.73 4.30
C SER A 46 -2.37 -4.07 4.98
N THR A 47 -1.49 -4.57 5.85
CA THR A 47 -1.71 -5.83 6.59
C THR A 47 -2.96 -5.75 7.45
N ARG A 48 -3.15 -4.67 8.21
CA ARG A 48 -4.38 -4.48 9.01
C ARG A 48 -5.62 -4.40 8.12
N ALA A 49 -5.54 -3.75 6.97
CA ALA A 49 -6.64 -3.67 6.02
C ALA A 49 -7.01 -5.06 5.46
N TRP A 50 -6.03 -5.87 5.06
CA TRP A 50 -6.23 -7.24 4.58
C TRP A 50 -6.83 -8.14 5.66
N LEU A 51 -6.31 -8.08 6.89
CA LEU A 51 -6.85 -8.85 8.02
C LEU A 51 -8.28 -8.43 8.37
N SER A 52 -8.58 -7.13 8.34
CA SER A 52 -9.96 -6.65 8.52
C SER A 52 -10.87 -7.17 7.41
N MET A 53 -10.40 -7.19 6.16
CA MET A 53 -11.18 -7.68 5.02
C MET A 53 -11.47 -9.18 5.12
N GLN A 54 -10.50 -9.98 5.57
CA GLN A 54 -10.68 -11.42 5.83
C GLN A 54 -11.63 -11.67 7.01
N ARG A 55 -11.41 -10.99 8.14
CA ARG A 55 -12.24 -11.12 9.35
C ARG A 55 -13.70 -10.80 9.07
N ASP A 56 -13.93 -9.70 8.36
CA ASP A 56 -15.28 -9.23 8.03
C ASP A 56 -15.86 -9.98 6.81
N ASN A 57 -15.11 -10.93 6.24
CA ASN A 57 -15.49 -11.71 5.06
C ASN A 57 -15.92 -10.84 3.85
N ARG A 58 -15.41 -9.60 3.76
CA ARG A 58 -15.86 -8.59 2.79
C ARG A 58 -15.57 -8.96 1.34
N ALA A 59 -14.58 -9.83 1.12
CA ALA A 59 -14.19 -10.29 -0.20
C ALA A 59 -14.76 -11.67 -0.57
N ALA A 60 -15.62 -12.26 0.27
CA ALA A 60 -16.26 -13.52 -0.09
C ALA A 60 -17.23 -13.35 -1.24
N ALA A 61 -17.25 -14.35 -2.12
CA ALA A 61 -18.29 -14.46 -3.13
C ALA A 61 -19.67 -14.66 -2.45
N PRO A 62 -20.76 -14.23 -3.11
CA PRO A 62 -22.11 -14.56 -2.65
C PRO A 62 -22.31 -16.06 -2.48
N VAL A 63 -23.18 -16.45 -1.56
CA VAL A 63 -23.60 -17.85 -1.41
C VAL A 63 -24.27 -18.29 -2.71
N GLN A 64 -23.79 -19.40 -3.27
CA GLN A 64 -24.35 -20.05 -4.46
C GLN A 64 -25.14 -21.29 -4.01
N PRO A 65 -26.46 -21.17 -3.74
CA PRO A 65 -27.25 -22.32 -3.31
C PRO A 65 -27.40 -23.32 -4.46
N MET A 66 -27.26 -24.61 -4.14
CA MET A 66 -27.54 -25.68 -5.09
C MET A 66 -29.05 -25.98 -5.08
N LEU A 67 -29.64 -26.14 -6.26
CA LEU A 67 -31.03 -26.56 -6.39
C LEU A 67 -31.21 -27.97 -5.78
N GLY A 68 -32.32 -28.20 -5.09
CA GLY A 68 -32.56 -29.45 -4.33
C GLY A 68 -32.31 -30.72 -5.13
N ASP A 69 -32.87 -30.80 -6.35
CA ASP A 69 -32.69 -31.96 -7.23
C ASP A 69 -31.22 -32.21 -7.61
N VAL A 70 -30.48 -31.13 -7.87
CA VAL A 70 -29.04 -31.21 -8.15
C VAL A 70 -28.26 -31.65 -6.91
N ALA A 71 -28.64 -31.18 -5.72
CA ALA A 71 -28.04 -31.60 -4.46
C ALA A 71 -28.27 -33.10 -4.19
N SER A 72 -29.47 -33.59 -4.44
CA SER A 72 -29.80 -35.02 -4.34
C SER A 72 -28.96 -35.86 -5.31
N LEU A 73 -28.83 -35.44 -6.57
CA LEU A 73 -28.02 -36.14 -7.57
C LEU A 73 -26.53 -36.14 -7.22
N VAL A 74 -26.00 -35.02 -6.73
CA VAL A 74 -24.60 -34.91 -6.29
C VAL A 74 -24.34 -35.83 -5.10
N TYR A 75 -25.27 -35.89 -4.14
CA TYR A 75 -25.16 -36.79 -3.00
C TYR A 75 -25.24 -38.26 -3.42
N GLN A 76 -26.15 -38.62 -4.33
CA GLN A 76 -26.21 -39.96 -4.89
C GLN A 76 -24.89 -40.36 -5.58
N ARG A 77 -24.33 -39.47 -6.41
CA ARG A 77 -23.02 -39.70 -7.06
C ARG A 77 -21.90 -39.90 -6.04
N TYR A 78 -21.93 -39.14 -4.94
CA TYR A 78 -20.99 -39.35 -3.83
C TYR A 78 -21.11 -40.74 -3.23
N LEU A 79 -22.33 -41.22 -2.94
CA LEU A 79 -22.55 -42.58 -2.45
C LEU A 79 -22.11 -43.64 -3.46
N ASP A 80 -22.41 -43.43 -4.75
CA ASP A 80 -22.01 -44.34 -5.82
C ASP A 80 -20.50 -44.40 -6.02
N SER A 81 -19.76 -43.35 -5.69
CA SER A 81 -18.29 -43.33 -5.82
C SER A 81 -17.61 -44.41 -4.98
N PHE A 82 -18.15 -44.73 -3.80
CA PHE A 82 -17.60 -45.77 -2.91
C PHE A 82 -17.81 -47.19 -3.42
N LYS A 83 -18.72 -47.40 -4.39
CA LYS A 83 -18.93 -48.71 -5.01
C LYS A 83 -17.76 -49.09 -5.91
N ASN A 84 -16.95 -48.12 -6.32
CA ASN A 84 -15.79 -48.33 -7.19
C ASN A 84 -14.53 -48.42 -6.34
N LYS A 85 -13.78 -49.53 -6.48
CA LYS A 85 -12.48 -49.68 -5.83
C LYS A 85 -11.49 -48.67 -6.41
N ILE A 86 -10.60 -48.14 -5.58
CA ILE A 86 -9.46 -47.34 -6.05
C ILE A 86 -8.58 -48.23 -6.94
N PRO A 87 -8.31 -47.85 -8.20
CA PRO A 87 -7.43 -48.61 -9.07
C PRO A 87 -6.04 -48.80 -8.45
N GLN A 88 -5.42 -49.97 -8.66
CA GLN A 88 -4.07 -50.24 -8.17
C GLN A 88 -3.02 -49.25 -8.70
N SER A 89 -3.24 -48.71 -9.91
CA SER A 89 -2.40 -47.66 -10.50
C SER A 89 -2.45 -46.32 -9.77
N MET A 90 -3.47 -46.07 -8.92
CA MET A 90 -3.61 -44.86 -8.11
C MET A 90 -3.10 -45.03 -6.68
N MET A 91 -2.61 -46.23 -6.28
CA MET A 91 -1.89 -46.36 -5.01
C MET A 91 -0.60 -45.53 -5.09
N SER A 92 -0.56 -44.45 -4.30
CA SER A 92 0.60 -43.59 -4.23
C SER A 92 1.79 -44.35 -3.63
N THR A 93 2.97 -44.22 -4.24
CA THR A 93 4.24 -44.83 -3.78
C THR A 93 4.73 -44.27 -2.43
N LEU A 94 3.97 -43.39 -1.77
CA LEU A 94 4.31 -42.85 -0.45
C LEU A 94 4.46 -43.91 0.67
N GLY A 95 4.04 -45.17 0.44
CA GLY A 95 4.27 -46.28 1.36
C GLY A 95 5.47 -47.18 1.01
N SER A 96 6.14 -46.99 -0.12
CA SER A 96 7.18 -47.93 -0.61
C SER A 96 8.63 -47.52 -0.28
N SER A 97 8.85 -46.47 0.52
CA SER A 97 10.18 -45.94 0.85
C SER A 97 10.61 -46.15 2.31
N SER A 98 10.11 -47.17 3.02
CA SER A 98 10.64 -47.55 4.34
C SER A 98 11.93 -48.41 4.23
N GLY A 99 12.76 -48.15 3.23
CA GLY A 99 13.99 -48.89 2.94
C GLY A 99 15.21 -47.98 2.96
N GLY A 100 15.96 -48.03 4.06
CA GLY A 100 17.40 -47.76 4.11
C GLY A 100 17.85 -46.30 3.98
N MET A 101 18.03 -45.63 5.12
CA MET A 101 19.05 -44.60 5.24
C MET A 101 20.22 -45.17 6.04
N SER A 102 21.16 -45.77 5.31
CA SER A 102 22.52 -46.02 5.80
C SER A 102 23.27 -44.69 5.70
N GLY A 103 23.55 -44.08 6.86
CA GLY A 103 24.25 -42.80 6.96
C GLY A 103 25.20 -42.83 8.16
N SER A 104 26.43 -43.23 7.88
CA SER A 104 27.58 -43.24 8.79
C SER A 104 27.82 -41.88 9.43
N GLY A 105 27.75 -41.81 10.76
CA GLY A 105 28.16 -40.65 11.56
C GLY A 105 29.19 -41.08 12.61
N GLN A 106 30.46 -41.02 12.23
CA GLN A 106 31.59 -41.06 13.16
C GLN A 106 31.62 -39.73 13.92
N SER A 107 31.40 -39.74 15.23
CA SER A 107 31.68 -38.59 16.10
C SER A 107 32.80 -38.98 17.07
N ALA A 108 33.93 -38.29 16.91
CA ALA A 108 35.06 -38.31 17.81
C ALA A 108 34.68 -37.86 19.23
N GLN A 109 35.25 -38.52 20.23
CA GLN A 109 35.50 -37.99 21.57
C GLN A 109 36.99 -38.14 21.87
#